data_AF-A0AAD6HKC2-F1
#
_entry.id   AF-A0AAD6HKC2-F1
#
_cell.length_a   1.000
_cell.length_b   1.000
_cell.length_c   1.000
_cell.angle_alpha   90.00
_cell.angle_beta   90.00
_cell.angle_gamma   90.00
#
_symmetry.space_group_name_H-M   'P 1'
#
loop_
_entity.id
_entity.type
_entity.pdbx_description
1 polymer ?
#
loop_
_entity_poly.entity_id
_entity_poly.type
_entity_poly.pdbx_seq_one_letter_code
_entity_poly.pdbx_strand_id
1 'polypeptide(L)'
;MIFTNVFITSIIAATAAALPHPNAVRRDATATTTSTSASSTSTSTGGSLEIVNNMDSTVYMWDTSSESSAMETIDSNGGTHTESSWEINSDGGGISIKLSTSESEDSVLQFEYTVEGETLYWDLSSINLDSDSEFITAGFSVTINDDSCTTASCSAGDSDCLESYQQPDDVDTNSCSTSAKYTLTLG
;
A
#
# COMPACT_ATOMS: atom_id res chain seq x y z
N MET A 1 7.24 49.38 22.51
CA MET A 1 6.75 49.13 23.88
C MET A 1 7.26 47.75 24.27
N ILE A 2 7.80 47.66 25.48
CA ILE A 2 8.46 46.51 26.12
C ILE A 2 7.43 45.44 26.53
N PHE A 3 7.84 44.17 26.68
CA PHE A 3 7.45 43.13 27.68
C PHE A 3 7.74 41.74 27.05
N THR A 4 8.92 41.12 27.20
CA THR A 4 9.51 40.35 28.33
C THR A 4 8.96 38.92 28.52
N ASN A 5 9.80 37.95 28.10
CA ASN A 5 10.15 36.61 28.61
C ASN A 5 9.22 35.83 29.55
N VAL A 6 9.03 34.52 29.25
CA VAL A 6 9.22 33.41 30.21
C VAL A 6 9.72 32.15 29.48
N PHE A 7 10.88 31.63 29.91
CA PHE A 7 11.38 30.28 29.63
C PHE A 7 10.90 29.32 30.74
N ILE A 8 10.49 28.10 30.41
CA ILE A 8 10.36 27.01 31.39
C ILE A 8 11.03 25.75 30.82
N THR A 9 12.19 25.43 31.39
CA THR A 9 12.91 24.17 31.22
C THR A 9 12.40 23.18 32.26
N SER A 10 12.23 21.91 31.92
CA SER A 10 12.03 20.84 32.91
C SER A 10 12.75 19.57 32.46
N ILE A 11 13.83 19.27 33.18
CA ILE A 11 14.59 18.02 33.07
C ILE A 11 14.14 17.16 34.25
N ILE A 12 13.66 15.94 33.97
CA ILE A 12 13.42 14.93 34.99
C ILE A 12 14.25 13.71 34.63
N ALA A 13 15.30 13.47 35.41
CA ALA A 13 16.04 12.22 35.47
C ALA A 13 15.62 11.50 36.76
N ALA A 14 15.22 10.24 36.65
CA ALA A 14 15.04 9.36 37.80
C ALA A 14 15.73 8.02 37.52
N THR A 15 16.75 7.73 38.32
CA THR A 15 17.43 6.45 38.44
C THR A 15 16.76 5.63 39.54
N ALA A 16 16.58 4.31 39.34
CA ALA A 16 16.31 3.38 40.43
C ALA A 16 16.76 1.95 40.08
N ALA A 17 17.23 1.25 41.11
CA ALA A 17 18.09 0.08 41.08
C ALA A 17 17.38 -1.27 40.90
N ALA A 18 18.16 -2.26 40.48
CA ALA A 18 17.81 -3.68 40.38
C ALA A 18 17.73 -4.39 41.75
N LEU A 19 16.97 -5.49 41.82
CA LEU A 19 17.11 -6.55 42.82
C LEU A 19 17.06 -7.94 42.16
N PRO A 20 17.97 -8.87 42.50
CA PRO A 20 17.93 -10.26 42.05
C PRO A 20 17.03 -11.13 42.94
N HIS A 21 16.29 -12.04 42.32
CA HIS A 21 15.55 -13.12 43.01
C HIS A 21 16.38 -14.42 43.00
N PRO A 22 16.70 -15.00 44.16
CA PRO A 22 17.21 -16.37 44.24
C PRO A 22 16.15 -17.37 44.74
N ASN A 23 16.44 -18.64 44.46
CA ASN A 23 15.86 -19.90 44.96
C ASN A 23 14.56 -20.39 44.26
N ALA A 24 14.39 -21.67 43.91
CA ALA A 24 15.11 -22.87 44.34
C ALA A 24 14.80 -24.11 43.46
N VAL A 25 15.79 -25.00 43.42
CA VAL A 25 15.70 -26.49 43.46
C VAL A 25 15.24 -27.28 42.23
N ARG A 26 16.14 -28.20 41.89
CA ARG A 26 16.13 -29.25 40.86
C ARG A 26 14.96 -30.24 40.98
N ARG A 27 14.50 -30.76 39.84
CA ARG A 27 14.10 -32.17 39.67
C ARG A 27 14.63 -32.67 38.32
N ASP A 28 15.39 -33.76 38.38
CA ASP A 28 15.72 -34.59 37.23
C ASP A 28 14.44 -35.13 36.60
N ALA A 29 14.25 -34.81 35.32
CA ALA A 29 13.42 -35.58 34.42
C ALA A 29 14.04 -35.46 33.02
N THR A 30 14.70 -36.53 32.59
CA THR A 30 15.11 -36.75 31.20
C THR A 30 13.86 -36.69 30.32
N ALA A 31 13.61 -35.53 29.74
CA ALA A 31 12.71 -35.36 28.62
C ALA A 31 13.57 -34.89 27.46
N THR A 32 13.73 -35.76 26.46
CA THR A 32 14.24 -35.39 25.14
C THR A 32 13.25 -34.39 24.55
N THR A 33 13.44 -33.10 24.86
CA THR A 33 12.80 -32.01 24.15
C THR A 33 13.48 -31.92 22.80
N THR A 34 12.90 -32.63 21.82
CA THR A 34 13.09 -32.31 20.42
C THR A 34 12.63 -30.86 20.26
N SER A 35 13.59 -29.94 20.22
CA SER A 35 13.35 -28.56 19.79
C SER A 35 12.88 -28.63 18.35
N THR A 36 11.58 -28.81 18.16
CA THR A 36 10.94 -28.46 16.89
C THR A 36 11.04 -26.94 16.89
N SER A 37 12.09 -26.43 16.26
CA SER A 37 12.04 -25.10 15.70
C SER A 37 10.76 -25.08 14.89
N ALA A 38 9.72 -24.43 15.42
CA ALA A 38 8.65 -23.96 14.58
C ALA A 38 9.35 -22.96 13.66
N SER A 39 9.85 -23.49 12.55
CA SER A 39 10.04 -22.72 11.35
C SER A 39 8.65 -22.17 11.11
N SER A 40 8.41 -20.94 11.55
CA SER A 40 7.40 -20.10 10.96
C SER A 40 7.86 -19.96 9.52
N THR A 41 7.52 -20.97 8.72
CA THR A 41 7.33 -20.78 7.30
C THR A 41 6.29 -19.68 7.28
N SER A 42 6.76 -18.44 7.14
CA SER A 42 5.99 -17.36 6.55
C SER A 42 5.61 -17.89 5.19
N THR A 43 4.53 -18.67 5.15
CA THR A 43 3.85 -19.00 3.92
C THR A 43 3.47 -17.63 3.42
N SER A 44 4.19 -17.14 2.43
CA SER A 44 3.78 -16.00 1.63
C SER A 44 2.50 -16.43 0.89
N THR A 45 1.39 -16.53 1.61
CA THR A 45 0.06 -16.24 1.09
C THR A 45 -0.05 -14.72 0.97
N GLY A 46 0.95 -14.10 0.35
CA GLY A 46 0.96 -12.68 0.08
C GLY A 46 -0.11 -12.43 -0.95
N GLY A 47 -0.96 -11.43 -0.68
CA GLY A 47 -1.80 -10.85 -1.71
C GLY A 47 -0.93 -10.22 -2.80
N SER A 48 -1.59 -9.86 -3.90
CA SER A 48 -0.92 -9.36 -5.08
C SER A 48 -1.76 -8.29 -5.75
N LEU A 49 -1.11 -7.35 -6.43
CA LEU A 49 -1.74 -6.47 -7.40
C LEU A 49 -1.36 -6.95 -8.80
N GLU A 50 -2.36 -7.31 -9.59
CA GLU A 50 -2.21 -7.54 -11.03
C GLU A 50 -2.77 -6.33 -11.78
N ILE A 51 -2.00 -5.78 -12.71
CA ILE A 51 -2.43 -4.68 -13.57
C ILE A 51 -2.57 -5.23 -14.98
N VAL A 52 -3.74 -5.05 -15.59
CA VAL A 52 -4.06 -5.53 -16.93
C VAL A 52 -4.34 -4.33 -17.82
N ASN A 53 -3.53 -4.18 -18.87
CA ASN A 53 -3.65 -3.09 -19.84
C ASN A 53 -4.33 -3.58 -21.12
N ASN A 54 -5.65 -3.42 -21.22
CA ASN A 54 -6.41 -3.73 -22.44
C ASN A 54 -6.49 -2.54 -23.41
N MET A 55 -5.91 -1.39 -23.05
CA MET A 55 -5.88 -0.22 -23.92
C MET A 55 -4.95 -0.46 -25.12
N ASP A 56 -5.11 0.37 -26.15
CA ASP A 56 -4.26 0.32 -27.36
C ASP A 56 -2.86 0.93 -27.14
N SER A 57 -2.68 1.66 -26.03
CA SER A 57 -1.45 2.37 -25.66
C SER A 57 -0.64 1.63 -24.61
N THR A 58 0.69 1.74 -24.69
CA THR A 58 1.60 1.25 -23.65
C THR A 58 1.40 2.06 -22.38
N VAL A 59 1.43 1.38 -21.23
CA VAL A 59 1.38 2.02 -19.92
C VAL A 59 2.76 2.00 -19.29
N TYR A 60 3.15 3.12 -18.70
CA TYR A 60 4.37 3.29 -17.94
C TYR A 60 4.02 3.35 -16.46
N MET A 61 4.80 2.64 -15.65
CA MET A 61 4.50 2.45 -14.23
C MET A 61 5.69 2.83 -13.35
N TRP A 62 5.39 3.41 -12.20
CA TRP A 62 6.34 3.63 -11.11
C TRP A 62 5.72 3.21 -9.78
N ASP A 63 6.49 2.55 -8.93
CA ASP A 63 6.17 2.39 -7.52
C ASP A 63 6.80 3.58 -6.77
N THR A 64 5.97 4.39 -6.12
CA THR A 64 6.43 5.54 -5.34
C THR A 64 6.18 5.29 -3.86
N SER A 65 7.28 5.14 -3.13
CA SER A 65 7.32 5.17 -1.66
C SER A 65 7.93 6.50 -1.18
N SER A 66 8.96 6.47 -0.32
CA SER A 66 9.80 7.64 -0.05
C SER A 66 10.64 8.07 -1.27
N GLU A 67 10.88 7.14 -2.20
CA GLU A 67 11.55 7.39 -3.49
C GLU A 67 10.74 6.71 -4.61
N SER A 68 10.75 7.29 -5.82
CA SER A 68 10.14 6.67 -7.01
C SER A 68 11.06 5.60 -7.58
N SER A 69 10.48 4.45 -7.95
CA SER A 69 11.20 3.33 -8.55
C SER A 69 11.67 3.65 -9.98
N ALA A 70 12.37 2.71 -10.61
CA ALA A 70 12.66 2.81 -12.03
C ALA A 70 11.36 2.61 -12.83
N MET A 71 11.20 3.36 -13.92
CA MET A 71 10.05 3.21 -14.83
C MET A 71 9.97 1.79 -15.39
N GLU A 72 8.79 1.19 -15.29
CA GLU A 72 8.44 -0.08 -15.89
C GLU A 72 7.39 0.11 -17.00
N THR A 73 7.25 -0.88 -17.88
CA THR A 73 6.34 -0.82 -19.03
C THR A 73 5.39 -1.99 -19.05
N ILE A 74 4.11 -1.72 -19.27
CA ILE A 74 3.05 -2.70 -19.50
C ILE A 74 2.61 -2.56 -20.94
N ASP A 75 2.87 -3.61 -21.73
CA ASP A 75 2.50 -3.66 -23.15
C ASP A 75 1.00 -3.43 -23.35
N SER A 76 0.64 -2.85 -24.48
CA SER A 76 -0.77 -2.64 -24.86
C SER A 76 -1.45 -3.95 -25.27
N ASN A 77 -2.78 -3.90 -25.46
CA ASN A 77 -3.57 -5.01 -26.01
C ASN A 77 -3.53 -6.30 -25.16
N GLY A 78 -3.63 -6.15 -23.84
CA GLY A 78 -3.71 -7.25 -22.87
C GLY A 78 -2.40 -7.57 -22.16
N GLY A 79 -1.42 -6.66 -22.17
CA GLY A 79 -0.21 -6.78 -21.35
C GLY A 79 -0.55 -6.75 -19.86
N THR A 80 0.28 -7.41 -19.05
CA THR A 80 0.06 -7.52 -17.61
C THR A 80 1.32 -7.25 -16.82
N HIS A 81 1.16 -6.63 -15.65
CA HIS A 81 2.18 -6.53 -14.61
C HIS A 81 1.67 -7.15 -13.30
N THR A 82 2.56 -7.64 -12.45
CA THR A 82 2.16 -8.24 -11.17
C THR A 82 3.14 -7.91 -10.06
N GLU A 83 2.65 -7.19 -9.05
CA GLU A 83 3.28 -7.05 -7.75
C GLU A 83 2.89 -8.24 -6.87
N SER A 84 3.87 -9.09 -6.53
CA SER A 84 3.63 -10.35 -5.81
C SER A 84 3.64 -10.20 -4.28
N SER A 85 3.89 -9.00 -3.78
CA SER A 85 3.88 -8.67 -2.36
C SER A 85 3.62 -7.19 -2.15
N TRP A 86 2.96 -6.85 -1.05
CA TRP A 86 2.78 -5.45 -0.64
C TRP A 86 4.06 -4.91 -0.02
N GLU A 87 4.52 -3.77 -0.53
CA GLU A 87 5.60 -3.02 0.08
C GLU A 87 5.11 -2.30 1.35
N ILE A 88 6.04 -2.05 2.27
CA ILE A 88 5.75 -1.29 3.49
C ILE A 88 6.73 -0.14 3.53
N ASN A 89 6.22 1.09 3.45
CA ASN A 89 7.06 2.26 3.57
C ASN A 89 7.60 2.39 5.00
N SER A 90 8.91 2.60 5.11
CA SER A 90 9.62 2.61 6.40
C SER A 90 9.24 3.80 7.30
N ASP A 91 8.72 4.87 6.71
CA ASP A 91 8.22 6.06 7.42
C ASP A 91 6.74 5.94 7.84
N GLY A 92 6.08 4.83 7.48
CA GLY A 92 4.67 4.58 7.74
C GLY A 92 3.70 5.27 6.77
N GLY A 93 4.21 5.91 5.71
CA GLY A 93 3.41 6.44 4.62
C GLY A 93 2.82 5.34 3.72
N GLY A 94 1.88 5.75 2.87
CA GLY A 94 1.38 4.88 1.80
C GLY A 94 2.39 4.68 0.68
N ILE A 95 2.06 3.75 -0.20
CA ILE A 95 2.71 3.48 -1.47
C ILE A 95 1.74 3.91 -2.57
N SER A 96 2.25 4.52 -3.63
CA SER A 96 1.46 4.91 -4.80
C SER A 96 2.03 4.25 -6.05
N ILE A 97 1.25 3.33 -6.65
CA ILE A 97 1.56 2.77 -7.96
C ILE A 97 0.99 3.71 -9.01
N LYS A 98 1.87 4.44 -9.68
CA LYS A 98 1.50 5.48 -10.65
C LYS A 98 1.55 4.93 -12.06
N LEU A 99 0.53 5.25 -12.86
CA LEU A 99 0.36 4.76 -14.23
C LEU A 99 0.17 5.93 -15.18
N SER A 100 0.97 5.97 -16.25
CA SER A 100 0.91 7.00 -17.29
C SER A 100 0.84 6.37 -18.68
N THR A 101 0.29 7.06 -19.68
CA THR A 101 0.46 6.71 -21.11
C THR A 101 1.60 7.49 -21.77
N SER A 102 2.40 8.21 -20.98
CA SER A 102 3.66 8.84 -21.37
C SER A 102 4.82 8.39 -20.48
N GLU A 103 6.06 8.62 -20.91
CA GLU A 103 7.27 8.39 -20.10
C GLU A 103 7.48 9.47 -19.01
N SER A 104 6.40 10.12 -18.54
CA SER A 104 6.42 11.09 -17.44
C SER A 104 5.29 10.86 -16.43
N GLU A 105 5.50 11.29 -15.18
CA GLU A 105 4.50 11.26 -14.10
C GLU A 105 3.60 12.53 -14.08
N ASP A 106 3.49 13.26 -15.20
CA ASP A 106 2.73 14.52 -15.24
C ASP A 106 1.21 14.31 -15.19
N SER A 107 0.74 13.16 -15.69
CA SER A 107 -0.67 12.77 -15.79
C SER A 107 -0.81 11.30 -15.44
N VAL A 108 -1.19 11.01 -14.19
CA VAL A 108 -1.12 9.64 -13.63
C VAL A 108 -2.43 9.20 -12.99
N LEU A 109 -2.84 7.99 -13.34
CA LEU A 109 -3.78 7.21 -12.52
C LEU A 109 -2.96 6.52 -11.42
N GLN A 110 -3.48 6.53 -10.20
CA GLN A 110 -2.76 5.98 -9.05
C GLN A 110 -3.59 4.88 -8.39
N PHE A 111 -2.96 3.75 -8.11
CA PHE A 111 -3.44 2.79 -7.11
C PHE A 111 -2.62 3.02 -5.84
N GLU A 112 -3.24 3.58 -4.83
CA GLU A 112 -2.57 3.92 -3.57
C GLU A 112 -2.92 2.87 -2.53
N TYR A 113 -1.95 2.50 -1.69
CA TYR A 113 -2.21 1.57 -0.60
C TYR A 113 -1.33 1.79 0.63
N THR A 114 -1.84 1.36 1.78
CA THR A 114 -1.10 1.30 3.04
C THR A 114 -1.38 -0.03 3.73
N VAL A 115 -0.32 -0.72 4.16
CA VAL A 115 -0.43 -1.98 4.89
C VAL A 115 -0.46 -1.73 6.39
N GLU A 116 -1.51 -2.20 7.07
CA GLU A 116 -1.61 -2.22 8.53
C GLU A 116 -1.97 -3.64 9.03
N GLY A 117 -0.96 -4.41 9.41
CA GLY A 117 -1.14 -5.79 9.85
C GLY A 117 -1.66 -6.68 8.72
N GLU A 118 -2.86 -7.22 8.88
CA GLU A 118 -3.53 -8.07 7.88
C GLU A 118 -4.48 -7.29 6.96
N THR A 119 -4.55 -5.96 7.12
CA THR A 119 -5.42 -5.06 6.35
C THR A 119 -4.59 -4.26 5.35
N LEU A 120 -5.06 -4.22 4.11
CA LEU A 120 -4.63 -3.31 3.08
C LEU A 120 -5.69 -2.21 2.97
N TYR A 121 -5.34 -0.98 3.30
CA TYR A 121 -6.13 0.19 2.93
C TYR A 121 -5.70 0.61 1.54
N TRP A 122 -6.64 0.89 0.65
CA TRP A 122 -6.34 1.19 -0.74
C TRP A 122 -7.36 2.11 -1.37
N ASP A 123 -6.98 2.80 -2.43
CA ASP A 123 -7.86 3.63 -3.24
C ASP A 123 -7.35 3.78 -4.68
N LEU A 124 -8.24 4.24 -5.56
CA LEU A 124 -7.89 4.75 -6.87
C LEU A 124 -7.86 6.26 -6.80
N SER A 125 -6.82 6.89 -7.34
CA SER A 125 -6.68 8.35 -7.31
C SER A 125 -6.44 8.92 -8.71
N SER A 126 -7.32 9.85 -9.07
CA SER A 126 -7.31 10.64 -10.31
C SER A 126 -6.91 12.10 -10.06
N ILE A 127 -6.46 12.44 -8.84
CA ILE A 127 -6.07 13.81 -8.45
C ILE A 127 -5.01 14.42 -9.38
N ASN A 128 -4.11 13.58 -9.91
CA ASN A 128 -3.05 13.97 -10.84
C ASN A 128 -3.27 13.41 -12.24
N LEU A 129 -4.50 13.01 -12.57
CA LEU A 129 -4.87 12.51 -13.88
C LEU A 129 -5.56 13.60 -14.69
N ASP A 130 -5.10 13.84 -15.91
CA ASP A 130 -5.82 14.77 -16.79
C ASP A 130 -7.20 14.21 -17.14
N SER A 131 -8.21 15.09 -17.12
CA SER A 131 -9.60 14.73 -17.39
C SER A 131 -9.85 14.20 -18.80
N ASP A 132 -8.93 14.45 -19.74
CA ASP A 132 -8.96 13.98 -21.13
C ASP A 132 -7.95 12.85 -21.40
N SER A 133 -7.37 12.26 -20.35
CA SER A 133 -6.43 11.15 -20.47
C SER A 133 -7.04 9.90 -21.12
N GLU A 134 -6.18 9.03 -21.62
CA GLU A 134 -6.58 7.76 -22.20
C GLU A 134 -7.21 6.82 -21.16
N PHE A 135 -6.78 6.89 -19.90
CA PHE A 135 -7.38 6.13 -18.81
C PHE A 135 -8.83 6.53 -18.57
N ILE A 136 -9.15 7.83 -18.54
CA ILE A 136 -10.54 8.30 -18.45
C ILE A 136 -11.32 7.83 -19.68
N THR A 137 -10.76 8.00 -20.87
CA THR A 137 -11.42 7.61 -22.13
C THR A 137 -11.77 6.11 -22.17
N ALA A 138 -10.87 5.26 -21.68
CA ALA A 138 -11.03 3.81 -21.67
C ALA A 138 -11.86 3.28 -20.50
N GLY A 139 -11.81 3.96 -19.34
CA GLY A 139 -12.34 3.46 -18.08
C GLY A 139 -11.36 2.50 -17.40
N PHE A 140 -11.60 2.26 -16.11
CA PHE A 140 -10.76 1.38 -15.30
C PHE A 140 -11.52 0.81 -14.10
N SER A 141 -11.02 -0.28 -13.54
CA SER A 141 -11.65 -0.93 -12.38
C SER A 141 -10.67 -1.76 -11.56
N VAL A 142 -10.96 -1.90 -10.27
CA VAL A 142 -10.29 -2.86 -9.37
C VAL A 142 -11.30 -3.91 -8.95
N THR A 143 -10.99 -5.17 -9.24
CA THR A 143 -11.69 -6.33 -8.68
C THR A 143 -10.80 -7.03 -7.66
N ILE A 144 -11.41 -7.74 -6.71
CA ILE A 144 -10.69 -8.45 -5.66
C ILE A 144 -11.21 -9.88 -5.61
N ASN A 145 -10.33 -10.86 -5.43
CA ASN A 145 -10.72 -12.27 -5.30
C ASN A 145 -11.33 -12.63 -3.93
N ASP A 146 -12.04 -11.68 -3.33
CA ASP A 146 -12.77 -11.80 -2.08
C ASP A 146 -14.06 -10.98 -2.21
N ASP A 147 -15.20 -11.68 -2.37
CA ASP A 147 -16.51 -11.06 -2.58
C ASP A 147 -16.98 -10.22 -1.37
N SER A 148 -16.31 -10.30 -0.23
CA SER A 148 -16.59 -9.46 0.93
C SER A 148 -15.94 -8.08 0.85
N CYS A 149 -14.98 -7.89 -0.06
CA CYS A 149 -14.27 -6.65 -0.24
C CYS A 149 -14.94 -5.74 -1.28
N THR A 150 -14.88 -4.43 -1.03
CA THR A 150 -15.35 -3.43 -2.00
C THR A 150 -14.52 -3.50 -3.27
N THR A 151 -15.16 -3.36 -4.43
CA THR A 151 -14.51 -3.16 -5.73
C THR A 151 -14.69 -1.70 -6.15
N ALA A 152 -13.85 -1.21 -7.08
CA ALA A 152 -13.99 0.13 -7.65
C ALA A 152 -14.08 0.05 -9.19
N SER A 153 -14.87 0.90 -9.83
CA SER A 153 -15.06 0.97 -11.28
C SER A 153 -15.45 2.38 -11.74
N CYS A 154 -14.63 2.92 -12.63
CA CYS A 154 -14.87 4.16 -13.34
C CYS A 154 -15.22 3.84 -14.80
N SER A 155 -16.39 4.33 -15.23
CA SER A 155 -16.86 4.09 -16.60
C SER A 155 -16.02 4.86 -17.62
N ALA A 156 -15.92 4.31 -18.83
CA ALA A 156 -15.30 5.01 -19.96
C ALA A 156 -15.91 6.41 -20.17
N GLY A 157 -15.05 7.42 -20.18
CA GLY A 157 -15.38 8.84 -20.31
C GLY A 157 -15.84 9.54 -19.03
N ASP A 158 -15.81 8.87 -17.88
CA ASP A 158 -16.22 9.45 -16.60
C ASP A 158 -15.05 10.17 -15.91
N SER A 159 -14.87 11.46 -16.22
CA SER A 159 -13.81 12.29 -15.63
C SER A 159 -14.04 12.69 -14.18
N ASP A 160 -15.27 12.50 -13.66
CA ASP A 160 -15.66 12.86 -12.30
C ASP A 160 -16.07 11.61 -11.50
N CYS A 161 -15.43 10.48 -11.80
CA CYS A 161 -15.76 9.19 -11.21
C CYS A 161 -15.70 9.23 -9.68
N LEU A 162 -16.79 8.82 -9.04
CA LEU A 162 -16.93 8.84 -7.57
C LEU A 162 -16.20 7.69 -6.85
N GLU A 163 -15.74 6.68 -7.60
CA GLU A 163 -14.97 5.54 -7.08
C GLU A 163 -13.45 5.74 -7.28
N SER A 164 -13.06 7.00 -7.53
CA SER A 164 -11.67 7.44 -7.53
C SER A 164 -11.58 8.84 -6.92
N TYR A 165 -10.56 9.07 -6.08
CA TYR A 165 -10.26 10.39 -5.54
C TYR A 165 -10.10 11.42 -6.66
N GLN A 166 -10.89 12.49 -6.58
CA GLN A 166 -10.80 13.63 -7.49
C GLN A 166 -10.06 14.78 -6.80
N GLN A 167 -10.16 14.89 -5.47
CA GLN A 167 -9.54 15.93 -4.67
C GLN A 167 -8.85 15.35 -3.41
N PRO A 168 -7.84 16.04 -2.85
CA PRO A 168 -7.09 15.55 -1.69
C PRO A 168 -7.91 15.30 -0.41
N ASP A 169 -9.10 15.90 -0.29
CA ASP A 169 -9.97 15.78 0.88
C ASP A 169 -11.16 14.83 0.67
N ASP A 170 -11.19 14.11 -0.45
CA ASP A 170 -12.17 13.03 -0.67
C ASP A 170 -11.96 11.89 0.36
N VAL A 171 -12.98 11.05 0.53
CA VAL A 171 -12.95 9.94 1.49
C VAL A 171 -13.45 8.68 0.80
N ASP A 172 -12.60 8.10 -0.03
CA ASP A 172 -12.86 6.89 -0.82
C ASP A 172 -11.83 5.78 -0.55
N THR A 173 -11.20 5.82 0.62
CA THR A 173 -10.32 4.74 1.08
C THR A 173 -11.15 3.48 1.34
N ASN A 174 -10.80 2.43 0.62
CA ASN A 174 -11.31 1.08 0.81
C ASN A 174 -10.37 0.27 1.70
N SER A 175 -10.84 -0.87 2.18
CA SER A 175 -10.01 -1.80 2.96
C SER A 175 -10.35 -3.24 2.66
N CYS A 176 -9.34 -4.08 2.55
CA CYS A 176 -9.50 -5.52 2.38
C CYS A 176 -8.27 -6.27 2.92
N SER A 177 -8.25 -7.60 2.84
CA SER A 177 -7.12 -8.39 3.35
C SER A 177 -5.85 -8.17 2.52
N THR A 178 -4.70 -8.14 3.21
CA THR A 178 -3.37 -8.20 2.56
C THR A 178 -3.10 -9.55 1.89
N SER A 179 -3.93 -10.57 2.12
CA SER A 179 -3.84 -11.88 1.47
C SER A 179 -4.68 -12.00 0.18
N ALA A 180 -5.51 -11.00 -0.13
CA ALA A 180 -6.33 -10.99 -1.33
C ALA A 180 -5.52 -10.60 -2.58
N LYS A 181 -5.96 -11.09 -3.74
CA LYS A 181 -5.51 -10.66 -5.06
C LYS A 181 -6.43 -9.57 -5.57
N TYR A 182 -5.81 -8.45 -5.94
CA TYR A 182 -6.42 -7.28 -6.54
C TYR A 182 -6.05 -7.30 -8.03
N THR A 183 -7.02 -7.03 -8.90
CA THR A 183 -6.79 -6.90 -10.34
C THR A 183 -7.30 -5.53 -10.78
N LEU A 184 -6.36 -4.63 -11.10
CA LEU A 184 -6.61 -3.36 -11.76
C LEU A 184 -6.67 -3.59 -13.27
N THR A 185 -7.83 -3.34 -13.87
CA THR A 185 -8.05 -3.46 -15.31
C THR A 185 -8.19 -2.07 -15.92
N LEU A 186 -7.43 -1.81 -16.99
CA LEU A 186 -7.41 -0.57 -17.75
C LEU A 186 -7.99 -0.86 -19.14
N GLY A 187 -9.10 -0.20 -19.50
CA GLY A 187 -9.86 -0.51 -20.72
C GLY A 187 -10.71 -1.77 -20.65
#